data_AF-A0A3D2FVH1-F1
#
_entry.id   AF-A0A3D2FVH1-F1
#
_cell.length_a   1.000
_cell.length_b   1.000
_cell.length_c   1.000
_cell.angle_alpha   90.00
_cell.angle_beta   90.00
_cell.angle_gamma   90.00
#
_symmetry.space_group_name_H-M   'P 1'
#
loop_
_entity.id
_entity.type
_entity.pdbx_description
1 polymer ?
#
loop_
_entity_poly.entity_id
_entity_poly.type
_entity_poly.pdbx_seq_one_letter_code
_entity_poly.pdbx_strand_id
1 'polypeptide(L)' 'GFGKMQQCRERDVDTLYLEEPMAPGTTHRPMYDDQGNYPWHQFETITPSIFMAVEMLPDGASPPHL' A
#
# COMPACT_ATOMS: atom_id res chain seq x y z
N GLY A 1 10.64 1.90 -13.12
CA GLY A 1 10.90 3.07 -12.26
C GLY A 1 10.92 2.66 -10.80
N PHE A 2 11.29 3.61 -9.97
CA PHE A 2 11.23 3.59 -8.51
C PHE A 2 10.06 4.44 -7.98
N GLY A 3 9.44 3.97 -6.90
CA GLY A 3 8.43 4.69 -6.13
C GLY A 3 8.58 4.45 -4.64
N LYS A 4 7.57 4.82 -3.85
CA LYS A 4 7.49 4.57 -2.41
C LYS A 4 6.07 4.19 -2.02
N MET A 5 5.95 3.27 -1.06
CA MET A 5 4.71 3.09 -0.31
C MET A 5 4.76 4.01 0.91
N GLN A 6 3.76 4.86 1.09
CA GLN A 6 3.71 5.87 2.14
C GLN A 6 2.53 5.59 3.07
N GLN A 7 2.70 5.83 4.37
CA GLN A 7 1.64 5.71 5.38
C GLN A 7 1.53 7.00 6.22
N CYS A 8 0.29 7.39 6.53
CA CYS A 8 -0.09 8.59 7.26
C CYS A 8 -0.93 8.26 8.49
N ARG A 9 -0.82 9.09 9.53
CA ARG A 9 -1.59 8.90 10.78
C ARG A 9 -3.06 9.28 10.59
N GLU A 10 -3.30 10.30 9.78
CA GLU A 10 -4.61 10.85 9.49
C GLU A 10 -4.81 10.91 7.97
N ARG A 11 -6.00 11.35 7.55
CA ARG A 11 -6.31 11.58 6.12
C ARG A 11 -5.64 12.86 5.61
N ASP A 12 -4.34 12.95 5.83
CA ASP A 12 -3.53 14.13 5.55
C ASP A 12 -2.08 13.69 5.30
N VAL A 13 -1.53 14.09 4.15
CA VAL A 13 -0.16 13.77 3.74
C VAL A 13 0.87 14.42 4.66
N ASP A 14 0.53 15.52 5.32
CA ASP A 14 1.42 16.18 6.29
C ASP A 14 1.60 15.35 7.57
N THR A 15 0.77 14.31 7.76
CA THR A 15 0.88 13.35 8.87
C THR A 15 1.63 12.06 8.50
N LEU A 16 2.40 12.09 7.41
CA LEU A 16 3.23 10.98 6.97
C LEU A 16 4.21 10.56 8.07
N TYR A 17 4.24 9.26 8.38
CA TYR A 17 5.11 8.70 9.41
C TYR A 17 6.01 7.56 8.93
N LEU A 18 5.75 7.02 7.73
CA LEU A 18 6.56 5.96 7.13
C LEU A 18 6.61 6.10 5.61
N GLU A 19 7.81 5.92 5.05
CA GLU A 19 8.04 5.74 3.62
C GLU A 19 8.90 4.50 3.39
N GLU A 20 8.38 3.56 2.60
CA GLU A 20 9.11 2.37 2.18
C GLU A 20 9.50 2.50 0.70
N PRO A 21 10.79 2.55 0.33
CA PRO A 21 11.23 2.56 -1.06
C PRO A 21 10.83 1.29 -1.80
N MET A 22 10.25 1.44 -2.99
CA MET A 22 9.77 0.35 -3.82
C MET A 22 10.56 0.31 -5.14
N ALA A 23 11.58 -0.55 -5.16
CA ALA A 23 12.36 -0.82 -6.36
C ALA A 23 11.66 -1.87 -7.25
N PRO A 24 11.99 -1.97 -8.54
CA PRO A 24 11.48 -3.05 -9.38
C PRO A 24 11.74 -4.43 -8.76
N GLY A 25 10.69 -5.24 -8.63
CA GLY A 25 10.75 -6.59 -8.06
C GLY A 25 10.63 -6.67 -6.53
N THR A 26 10.49 -5.55 -5.81
CA THR A 26 10.27 -5.57 -4.35
C THR A 26 8.78 -5.61 -4.00
N THR A 27 8.45 -6.25 -2.88
CA THR A 27 7.14 -6.17 -2.22
C THR A 27 7.29 -5.53 -0.83
N HIS A 28 6.23 -4.92 -0.32
CA HIS A 28 6.18 -4.38 1.04
C HIS A 28 5.46 -5.35 1.98
N ARG A 29 5.60 -5.12 3.29
CA ARG A 29 4.87 -5.90 4.31
C ARG A 29 3.40 -5.46 4.38
N PRO A 30 2.49 -6.33 4.84
CA PRO A 30 1.12 -5.92 5.14
C PRO A 30 1.09 -4.66 6.02
N MET A 31 0.21 -3.71 5.69
CA MET A 31 0.07 -2.44 6.40
C MET A 31 -1.07 -2.44 7.42
N TYR A 32 -1.93 -3.47 7.38
CA TYR A 32 -3.10 -3.56 8.25
C TYR A 32 -2.75 -4.04 9.66
N ASP A 33 -3.55 -3.64 10.63
CA ASP A 33 -3.48 -4.12 12.02
C ASP A 33 -4.14 -5.49 12.20
N ASP A 34 -4.08 -6.06 13.41
CA ASP A 34 -4.68 -7.37 13.72
C ASP A 34 -6.21 -7.44 13.50
N GLN A 35 -6.88 -6.29 13.33
CA GLN A 35 -8.31 -6.18 13.04
C GLN A 35 -8.60 -5.96 11.54
N GLY A 36 -7.57 -5.85 10.70
CA GLY A 36 -7.68 -5.60 9.28
C GLY A 36 -7.90 -4.12 8.91
N ASN A 37 -7.73 -3.19 9.86
CA ASN A 37 -7.79 -1.77 9.54
C ASN A 37 -6.48 -1.32 8.91
N TYR A 38 -6.58 -0.51 7.85
CA TYR A 38 -5.43 0.08 7.20
C TYR A 38 -5.24 1.53 7.67
N PRO A 39 -4.00 1.99 7.91
CA PRO A 39 -3.72 3.42 7.99
C PRO A 39 -3.99 4.07 6.63
N TRP A 40 -4.08 5.40 6.62
CA TRP A 40 -4.08 6.14 5.36
C TRP A 40 -2.76 5.89 4.63
N HIS A 41 -2.81 5.53 3.36
CA HIS A 41 -1.61 5.17 2.60
C HIS A 41 -1.75 5.49 1.12
N GLN A 42 -0.61 5.64 0.44
CA GLN A 42 -0.55 5.88 -1.00
C GLN A 42 0.75 5.34 -1.61
N PHE A 43 0.73 5.09 -2.92
CA PHE A 43 1.93 4.85 -3.70
C PHE A 43 2.33 6.11 -4.46
N GLU A 44 3.52 6.64 -4.18
CA GLU A 44 4.08 7.84 -4.80
C GLU A 44 5.25 7.46 -5.71
N THR A 45 5.22 7.90 -6.97
CA THR A 45 6.33 7.63 -7.91
C THR A 45 7.47 8.61 -7.73
N ILE A 46 8.72 8.12 -7.65
CA ILE A 46 9.93 8.98 -7.71
C ILE A 46 10.37 9.18 -9.17
N THR A 47 10.21 8.12 -9.97
CA THR A 47 10.44 8.11 -11.43
C THR A 47 9.23 7.45 -12.11
N PRO A 48 9.02 7.60 -13.42
CA PRO A 48 7.97 6.88 -14.13
C PRO A 48 8.01 5.38 -13.83
N SER A 49 6.93 4.87 -13.25
CA SER A 49 6.88 3.54 -12.65
C SER A 49 5.55 2.86 -12.93
N ILE A 50 5.60 1.53 -12.90
CA ILE A 50 4.44 0.65 -12.91
C ILE A 50 4.52 -0.13 -11.60
N PHE A 51 3.40 -0.26 -10.92
CA PHE A 51 3.23 -1.18 -9.79
C PHE A 51 2.02 -2.07 -10.06
N MET A 52 1.93 -3.17 -9.32
CA MET A 52 0.80 -4.10 -9.36
C MET A 52 0.27 -4.26 -7.95
N ALA A 53 -1.01 -3.96 -7.77
CA ALA A 53 -1.72 -4.32 -6.55
C ALA A 53 -2.11 -5.80 -6.62
N VAL A 54 -1.90 -6.53 -5.53
CA VAL A 54 -2.39 -7.89 -5.35
C VAL A 54 -3.32 -7.88 -4.16
N GLU A 55 -4.61 -8.06 -4.41
CA GLU A 55 -5.63 -8.13 -3.37
C GLU A 55 -5.82 -9.58 -2.93
N MET A 56 -5.46 -9.87 -1.68
CA MET A 56 -5.68 -11.17 -1.07
C MET A 56 -7.00 -11.15 -0.31
N LEU A 57 -7.84 -12.15 -0.57
CA LEU A 57 -9.11 -12.32 0.14
C LEU A 57 -8.90 -13.21 1.37
N PRO A 58 -9.57 -12.92 2.50
CA PRO A 58 -9.58 -13.85 3.62
C PRO A 58 -10.29 -15.16 3.25
N ASP A 59 -9.99 -16.23 3.98
CA ASP A 59 -10.59 -17.53 3.74
C ASP A 59 -12.12 -17.46 3.74
N GLY A 60 -12.73 -18.01 2.68
CA GLY A 60 -14.18 -18.01 2.49
C GLY A 60 -14.76 -16.73 1.89
N ALA A 61 -13.97 -15.68 1.68
CA ALA A 61 -14.40 -14.53 0.89
C ALA A 61 -14.27 -14.80 -0.62
N SER A 62 -15.21 -14.24 -1.38
CA SER A 62 -15.23 -14.30 -2.84
C SER A 62 -14.94 -12.92 -3.43
N PRO A 63 -14.28 -12.84 -4.60
CA PRO A 63 -14.11 -11.57 -5.30
C PRO A 63 -15.47 -10.93 -5.60
N PRO A 64 -15.56 -9.59 -5.60
CA PRO A 64 -16.79 -8.91 -6.00
C PRO A 64 -17.17 -9.28 -7.45
N HIS A 65 -18.46 -9.40 -7.70
CA HIS A 65 -19.00 -9.54 -9.05
C HIS A 65 -19.00 -8.16 -9.75
N LEU A 66 -18.62 -8.15 -11.03
CA LEU A 66 -18.62 -6.97 -11.89
C LEU A 66 -20.04 -6.52 -12.26
#